data_AF-A0A957LFX1-F1
#
_entry.id   AF-A0A957LFX1-F1
#
_cell.length_a   1.000
_cell.length_b   1.000
_cell.length_c   1.000
_cell.angle_alpha   90.00
_cell.angle_beta   90.00
_cell.angle_gamma   90.00
#
_symmetry.space_group_name_H-M   'P 1'
#
loop_
_entity.id
_entity.type
_entity.pdbx_description
1 polymer ?
#
loop_
_entity_poly.entity_id
_entity_poly.type
_entity_poly.pdbx_seq_one_letter_code
_entity_poly.pdbx_strand_id
1 'polypeptide(L)'
;MMVWQEYRKRYSVFLSALQQTEMIIFLAGNAIADEDIKVQESDQYELPFLFNNFRKIMQEVSGGYKSDDQFLNVKGLVDLVFQKQKERILCSQELVMIMAHFEAFVADTLSTIWHLDPKLLEGLKPGKEVLSKSKFSSLASLSQEELSILIEKSVYFKTQKTINAPLDYLTNELGLGIEINSTELLVAHLNRNAIVHNGGIITQKMYIDRLNPKEQKGLKPDTLIAIDIHYITKIYNLILFLGEQIFSEVSKTYFNEMKPLQENELVTKRQPPDLPINPA
;
A
#
# COMPACT_ATOMS: atom_id res chain seq x y z
N MET A 1 -13.87 20.93 -18.89
CA MET A 1 -14.88 19.94 -18.49
C MET A 1 -14.25 18.57 -18.70
N MET A 2 -14.07 17.80 -17.63
CA MET A 2 -13.45 16.48 -17.73
C MET A 2 -14.47 15.49 -18.32
N VAL A 3 -14.11 14.82 -19.40
CA VAL A 3 -14.97 13.84 -20.08
C VAL A 3 -14.80 12.49 -19.39
N TRP A 4 -15.87 11.68 -19.30
CA TRP A 4 -15.82 10.32 -18.71
C TRP A 4 -14.64 9.47 -19.24
N GLN A 5 -14.29 9.61 -20.52
CA GLN A 5 -13.14 8.94 -21.14
C GLN A 5 -11.81 9.25 -20.45
N GLU A 6 -11.61 10.48 -19.97
CA GLU A 6 -10.40 10.87 -19.24
C GLU A 6 -10.36 10.19 -17.85
N TYR A 7 -11.51 10.07 -17.19
CA TYR A 7 -11.59 9.35 -15.92
C TYR A 7 -11.33 7.85 -16.09
N ARG A 8 -11.92 7.22 -17.13
CA ARG A 8 -11.61 5.82 -17.52
C ARG A 8 -10.12 5.62 -17.79
N LYS A 9 -9.49 6.57 -18.49
CA LYS A 9 -8.05 6.52 -18.77
C LYS A 9 -7.24 6.54 -17.47
N ARG A 10 -7.59 7.38 -16.49
CA ARG A 10 -6.93 7.40 -15.17
C ARG A 10 -7.06 6.08 -14.42
N TYR A 11 -8.25 5.48 -14.46
CA TYR A 11 -8.45 4.14 -13.88
C TYR A 11 -7.62 3.07 -14.62
N SER A 12 -7.55 3.12 -15.94
CA SER A 12 -6.71 2.21 -16.75
C SER A 12 -5.22 2.37 -16.45
N VAL A 13 -4.76 3.60 -16.18
CA VAL A 13 -3.40 3.90 -15.73
C VAL A 13 -3.14 3.29 -14.35
N PHE A 14 -4.08 3.40 -13.42
CA PHE A 14 -3.99 2.75 -12.11
C PHE A 14 -3.85 1.22 -12.22
N LEU A 15 -4.70 0.59 -13.04
CA LEU A 15 -4.65 -0.85 -13.32
C LEU A 15 -3.31 -1.29 -13.93
N SER A 16 -2.84 -0.54 -14.93
CA SER A 16 -1.54 -0.77 -15.56
C SER A 16 -0.40 -0.63 -14.56
N ALA A 17 -0.47 0.34 -13.65
CA ALA A 17 0.56 0.58 -12.64
C ALA A 17 0.63 -0.57 -11.62
N LEU A 18 -0.51 -1.16 -11.24
CA LEU A 18 -0.55 -2.36 -10.41
C LEU A 18 0.11 -3.57 -11.10
N GLN A 19 -0.15 -3.78 -12.39
CA GLN A 19 0.51 -4.83 -13.17
C GLN A 19 2.03 -4.57 -13.35
N GLN A 20 2.41 -3.33 -13.62
CA GLN A 20 3.82 -2.94 -13.74
C GLN A 20 4.58 -3.16 -12.45
N THR A 21 3.95 -2.92 -11.29
CA THR A 21 4.54 -3.21 -9.99
C THR A 21 4.94 -4.68 -9.89
N GLU A 22 4.07 -5.61 -10.31
CA GLU A 22 4.38 -7.04 -10.33
C GLU A 22 5.60 -7.37 -11.19
N MET A 23 5.61 -6.83 -12.41
CA MET A 23 6.69 -7.06 -13.36
C MET A 23 8.01 -6.49 -12.83
N ILE A 24 8.00 -5.30 -12.23
CA ILE A 24 9.17 -4.69 -11.61
C ILE A 24 9.70 -5.57 -10.49
N ILE A 25 8.82 -6.09 -9.63
CA ILE A 25 9.20 -6.96 -8.51
C ILE A 25 9.75 -8.30 -9.01
N PHE A 26 9.14 -8.89 -10.04
CA PHE A 26 9.66 -10.10 -10.68
C PHE A 26 11.05 -9.89 -11.27
N LEU A 27 11.24 -8.80 -12.04
CA LEU A 27 12.54 -8.47 -12.63
C LEU A 27 13.58 -8.13 -11.56
N ALA A 28 13.21 -7.40 -10.52
CA ALA A 28 14.08 -7.11 -9.37
C ALA A 28 14.46 -8.40 -8.63
N GLY A 29 13.52 -9.33 -8.45
CA GLY A 29 13.79 -10.64 -7.89
C GLY A 29 14.82 -11.44 -8.70
N ASN A 30 14.79 -11.34 -10.03
CA ASN A 30 15.80 -11.99 -10.88
C ASN A 30 17.14 -11.25 -10.94
N ALA A 31 17.12 -9.93 -10.75
CA ALA A 31 18.32 -9.08 -10.85
C ALA A 31 19.12 -8.99 -9.54
N ILE A 32 18.46 -9.08 -8.39
CA ILE A 32 19.13 -9.18 -7.09
C ILE A 32 19.80 -10.54 -7.05
N ALA A 33 21.14 -10.55 -7.11
CA ALA A 33 21.90 -11.79 -7.07
C ALA A 33 21.52 -12.59 -5.83
N ASP A 34 21.40 -13.91 -5.98
CA ASP A 34 21.30 -14.83 -4.84
C ASP A 34 22.66 -14.98 -4.11
N GLU A 35 23.70 -14.28 -4.60
CA GLU A 35 25.07 -14.38 -4.10
C GLU A 35 25.19 -13.87 -2.66
N ASP A 36 25.92 -14.66 -1.86
CA ASP A 36 26.49 -14.29 -0.57
C ASP A 36 27.05 -12.86 -0.66
N ILE A 37 26.41 -11.91 0.03
CA ILE A 37 27.10 -10.66 0.39
C ILE A 37 28.38 -11.13 1.05
N LYS A 38 29.54 -10.86 0.44
CA LYS A 38 30.83 -11.08 1.08
C LYS A 38 30.83 -10.27 2.36
N VAL A 39 30.46 -10.94 3.45
CA VAL A 39 30.63 -10.50 4.82
C VAL A 39 32.08 -10.06 4.87
N GLN A 40 32.33 -8.75 5.00
CA GLN A 40 33.68 -8.26 5.17
C GLN A 40 34.28 -9.00 6.38
N GLU A 41 35.57 -9.29 6.41
CA GLU A 41 36.18 -10.04 7.54
C GLU A 41 35.85 -9.41 8.91
N SER A 42 35.50 -8.12 8.96
CA SER A 42 34.98 -7.43 10.15
C SER A 42 33.60 -7.91 10.62
N ASP A 43 32.73 -8.35 9.71
CA ASP A 43 31.36 -8.79 9.99
C ASP A 43 31.31 -10.31 10.25
N GLN A 44 32.40 -11.04 9.96
CA GLN A 44 32.58 -12.43 10.38
C GLN A 44 32.66 -12.59 11.91
N TYR A 45 32.79 -11.49 12.67
CA TYR A 45 32.78 -11.51 14.13
C TYR A 45 31.36 -11.42 14.73
N GLU A 46 30.34 -11.00 13.96
CA GLU A 46 28.93 -10.99 14.42
C GLU A 46 28.18 -12.29 14.10
N LEU A 47 28.58 -12.99 13.03
CA LEU A 47 28.04 -14.31 12.66
C LEU A 47 28.18 -15.37 13.78
N PRO A 48 29.33 -15.48 14.48
CA PRO A 48 29.48 -16.35 15.66
C PRO A 48 28.53 -15.97 16.81
N PHE A 49 28.17 -14.69 16.95
CA PHE A 49 27.23 -14.23 17.97
C PHE A 49 25.79 -14.66 17.63
N LEU A 50 25.38 -14.49 16.38
CA LEU A 50 24.10 -15.00 15.87
C LEU A 50 24.04 -16.54 15.93
N PHE A 51 25.13 -17.22 15.58
CA PHE A 51 25.25 -18.68 15.70
C PHE A 51 25.20 -19.16 17.16
N ASN A 52 25.87 -18.47 18.09
CA ASN A 52 25.82 -18.84 19.51
C ASN A 52 24.45 -18.61 20.14
N ASN A 53 23.76 -17.53 19.77
CA ASN A 53 22.38 -17.31 20.22
C ASN A 53 21.42 -18.35 19.64
N PHE A 54 21.56 -18.68 18.35
CA PHE A 54 20.75 -19.72 17.72
C PHE A 54 21.04 -21.11 18.32
N ARG A 55 22.32 -21.43 18.59
CA ARG A 55 22.78 -22.66 19.26
C ARG A 55 22.24 -22.76 20.68
N LYS A 56 22.22 -21.67 21.45
CA LYS A 56 21.61 -21.63 22.80
C LYS A 56 20.10 -21.89 22.75
N ILE A 57 19.39 -21.19 21.88
CA ILE A 57 17.94 -21.36 21.72
C ILE A 57 17.59 -22.80 21.32
N MET A 58 18.35 -23.38 20.39
CA MET A 58 18.12 -24.75 19.93
C MET A 58 18.58 -25.82 20.94
N GLN A 59 19.62 -25.57 21.75
CA GLN A 59 20.02 -26.47 22.83
C GLN A 59 18.95 -26.56 23.93
N GLU A 60 18.28 -25.45 24.23
CA GLU A 60 17.15 -25.41 25.17
C GLU A 60 15.92 -26.15 24.64
N VAL A 61 15.67 -26.09 23.33
CA VAL A 61 14.52 -26.76 22.67
C VAL A 61 14.78 -28.26 22.42
N SER A 62 16.02 -28.66 22.14
CA SER A 62 16.38 -30.04 21.76
C SER A 62 16.84 -30.93 22.92
N GLY A 63 16.83 -30.44 24.16
CA GLY A 63 17.19 -31.23 25.33
C GLY A 63 18.65 -31.71 25.35
N GLY A 64 19.56 -30.98 24.67
CA GLY A 64 20.99 -31.27 24.70
C GLY A 64 21.46 -32.44 23.82
N TYR A 65 20.64 -32.94 22.88
CA TYR A 65 21.12 -33.89 21.88
C TYR A 65 22.12 -33.22 20.92
N LYS A 66 23.27 -33.87 20.73
CA LYS A 66 24.39 -33.41 19.89
C LYS A 66 23.92 -33.14 18.45
N SER A 67 23.60 -31.88 18.17
CA SER A 67 23.15 -31.38 16.87
C SER A 67 24.29 -30.96 15.94
N ASP A 68 25.56 -31.12 16.35
CA ASP A 68 26.71 -30.54 15.64
C ASP A 68 26.82 -31.03 14.18
N ASP A 69 26.37 -32.24 13.85
CA ASP A 69 26.38 -32.75 12.47
C ASP A 69 25.23 -32.22 11.58
N GLN A 70 24.14 -31.71 12.18
CA GLN A 70 23.03 -31.07 11.44
C GLN A 70 23.33 -29.60 11.07
N PHE A 71 24.37 -29.01 11.67
CA PHE A 71 24.85 -27.66 11.34
C PHE A 71 25.83 -27.63 10.16
N LEU A 72 26.19 -28.78 9.56
CA LEU A 72 27.14 -28.86 8.44
C LEU A 72 26.60 -28.34 7.11
N ASN A 73 25.32 -27.98 7.00
CA ASN A 73 24.79 -27.29 5.83
C ASN A 73 24.53 -25.80 6.13
N VAL A 74 25.56 -25.12 6.66
CA VAL A 74 25.60 -23.66 6.85
C VAL A 74 25.14 -22.95 5.59
N LYS A 75 25.53 -23.46 4.41
CA LYS A 75 25.13 -22.93 3.10
C LYS A 75 23.61 -22.93 2.93
N GLY A 76 22.92 -24.05 3.19
CA GLY A 76 21.45 -24.12 3.07
C GLY A 76 20.70 -23.20 4.06
N LEU A 77 21.23 -22.96 5.26
CA LEU A 77 20.64 -22.02 6.22
C LEU A 77 20.88 -20.56 5.79
N VAL A 78 22.06 -20.26 5.26
CA VAL A 78 22.46 -18.96 4.74
C VAL A 78 21.65 -18.60 3.50
N ASP A 79 21.51 -19.53 2.54
CA ASP A 79 20.65 -19.39 1.35
C ASP A 79 19.19 -19.12 1.76
N LEU A 80 18.67 -19.84 2.77
CA LEU A 80 17.31 -19.62 3.29
C LEU A 80 17.15 -18.24 3.95
N VAL A 81 18.14 -17.78 4.72
CA VAL A 81 18.12 -16.46 5.35
C VAL A 81 18.19 -15.36 4.30
N PHE A 82 19.03 -15.51 3.27
CA PHE A 82 19.15 -14.54 2.17
C PHE A 82 17.89 -14.50 1.31
N GLN A 83 17.33 -15.65 0.96
CA GLN A 83 16.04 -15.71 0.26
C GLN A 83 14.94 -15.02 1.05
N LYS A 84 14.88 -15.22 2.38
CA LYS A 84 13.92 -14.52 3.25
C LYS A 84 14.16 -13.01 3.33
N GLN A 85 15.41 -12.56 3.36
CA GLN A 85 15.73 -11.13 3.34
C GLN A 85 15.37 -10.48 2.01
N LYS A 86 15.71 -11.14 0.90
CA LYS A 86 15.37 -10.73 -0.46
C LYS A 86 13.86 -10.65 -0.66
N GLU A 87 13.12 -11.70 -0.28
CA GLU A 87 11.65 -11.72 -0.29
C GLU A 87 11.09 -10.55 0.52
N ARG A 88 11.60 -10.32 1.74
CA ARG A 88 11.14 -9.22 2.59
C ARG A 88 11.36 -7.86 1.94
N ILE A 89 12.53 -7.62 1.34
CA ILE A 89 12.83 -6.36 0.66
C ILE A 89 11.87 -6.16 -0.50
N LEU A 90 11.70 -7.17 -1.35
CA LEU A 90 10.80 -7.13 -2.50
C LEU A 90 9.35 -6.88 -2.08
N CYS A 91 8.84 -7.64 -1.10
CA CYS A 91 7.49 -7.48 -0.58
C CYS A 91 7.30 -6.09 0.04
N SER A 92 8.29 -5.58 0.77
CA SER A 92 8.22 -4.24 1.36
C SER A 92 8.12 -3.15 0.29
N GLN A 93 8.92 -3.23 -0.77
CA GLN A 93 8.86 -2.28 -1.89
C GLN A 93 7.54 -2.40 -2.65
N GLU A 94 7.08 -3.63 -2.88
CA GLU A 94 5.81 -3.89 -3.55
C GLU A 94 4.64 -3.26 -2.79
N LEU A 95 4.60 -3.40 -1.46
CA LEU A 95 3.58 -2.76 -0.63
C LEU A 95 3.59 -1.23 -0.81
N VAL A 96 4.76 -0.62 -0.78
CA VAL A 96 4.92 0.83 -0.93
C VAL A 96 4.37 1.29 -2.28
N MET A 97 4.70 0.58 -3.36
CA MET A 97 4.24 0.89 -4.71
C MET A 97 2.73 0.72 -4.86
N ILE A 98 2.18 -0.42 -4.44
CA ILE A 98 0.74 -0.71 -4.48
C ILE A 98 -0.06 0.39 -3.75
N MET A 99 0.36 0.74 -2.53
CA MET A 99 -0.31 1.79 -1.74
C MET A 99 -0.19 3.16 -2.40
N ALA A 100 0.98 3.50 -2.96
CA ALA A 100 1.18 4.78 -3.64
C ALA A 100 0.30 4.91 -4.90
N HIS A 101 0.16 3.85 -5.69
CA HIS A 101 -0.72 3.84 -6.85
C HIS A 101 -2.19 4.01 -6.45
N PHE A 102 -2.62 3.35 -5.38
CA PHE A 102 -3.96 3.52 -4.85
C PHE A 102 -4.23 4.94 -4.34
N GLU A 103 -3.32 5.50 -3.55
CA GLU A 103 -3.40 6.88 -3.06
C GLU A 103 -3.49 7.89 -4.22
N ALA A 104 -2.68 7.70 -5.27
CA ALA A 104 -2.72 8.53 -6.47
C ALA A 104 -4.07 8.43 -7.21
N PHE A 105 -4.62 7.21 -7.36
CA PHE A 105 -5.92 7.01 -8.00
C PHE A 105 -7.07 7.66 -7.20
N VAL A 106 -7.04 7.55 -5.87
CA VAL A 106 -8.02 8.19 -4.98
C VAL A 106 -7.92 9.72 -5.09
N ALA A 107 -6.71 10.28 -5.09
CA ALA A 107 -6.47 11.71 -5.26
C ALA A 107 -7.00 12.23 -6.61
N ASP A 108 -6.72 11.50 -7.69
CA ASP A 108 -7.22 11.79 -9.04
C ASP A 108 -8.75 11.72 -9.12
N THR A 109 -9.35 10.76 -8.42
CA THR A 109 -10.80 10.62 -8.33
C THR A 109 -11.43 11.83 -7.63
N LEU A 110 -10.89 12.26 -6.49
CA LEU A 110 -11.38 13.45 -5.78
C LEU A 110 -11.23 14.72 -6.64
N SER A 111 -10.08 14.87 -7.30
CA SER A 111 -9.85 15.97 -8.23
C SER A 111 -10.90 15.97 -9.35
N THR A 112 -11.17 14.81 -9.94
CA THR A 112 -12.18 14.64 -11.00
C THR A 112 -13.57 15.06 -10.52
N ILE A 113 -14.00 14.56 -9.36
CA ILE A 113 -15.30 14.89 -8.76
C ILE A 113 -15.44 16.39 -8.53
N TRP A 114 -14.42 17.04 -7.97
CA TRP A 114 -14.47 18.47 -7.67
C TRP A 114 -14.35 19.37 -8.91
N HIS A 115 -13.77 18.88 -10.00
CA HIS A 115 -13.86 19.58 -11.30
C HIS A 115 -15.26 19.49 -11.91
N LEU A 116 -16.01 18.41 -11.65
CA LEU A 116 -17.38 18.23 -12.14
C LEU A 116 -18.38 18.99 -11.27
N ASP A 117 -18.19 18.97 -9.95
CA ASP A 117 -19.02 19.70 -9.00
C ASP A 117 -18.16 20.49 -7.98
N PRO A 118 -17.71 21.70 -8.36
CA PRO A 118 -16.93 22.57 -7.47
C PRO A 118 -17.64 22.96 -6.18
N LYS A 119 -18.98 22.87 -6.10
CA LYS A 119 -19.73 23.25 -4.90
C LYS A 119 -19.41 22.35 -3.71
N LEU A 120 -19.00 21.11 -3.97
CA LEU A 120 -18.57 20.16 -2.94
C LEU A 120 -17.36 20.68 -2.14
N LEU A 121 -16.56 21.58 -2.71
CA LEU A 121 -15.41 22.20 -2.03
C LEU A 121 -15.84 23.22 -0.97
N GLU A 122 -17.04 23.79 -1.05
CA GLU A 122 -17.53 24.81 -0.11
C GLU A 122 -17.67 24.28 1.32
N GLY A 123 -17.94 22.97 1.47
CA GLY A 123 -18.00 22.30 2.75
C GLY A 123 -16.61 22.05 3.39
N LEU A 124 -15.55 22.04 2.57
CA LEU A 124 -14.20 21.70 2.99
C LEU A 124 -13.46 22.89 3.56
N LYS A 125 -12.51 22.64 4.47
CA LYS A 125 -11.71 23.70 5.11
C LYS A 125 -11.05 24.65 4.10
N PRO A 126 -10.36 24.18 3.04
CA PRO A 126 -9.77 25.09 2.05
C PRO A 126 -10.82 25.95 1.32
N GLY A 127 -11.98 25.39 0.96
CA GLY A 127 -13.05 26.15 0.33
C GLY A 127 -13.66 27.20 1.26
N LYS A 128 -13.92 26.85 2.52
CA LYS A 128 -14.36 27.79 3.57
C LYS A 128 -13.36 28.93 3.76
N GLU A 129 -12.07 28.62 3.78
CA GLU A 129 -11.02 29.64 3.91
C GLU A 129 -11.03 30.61 2.72
N VAL A 130 -11.14 30.10 1.49
CA VAL A 130 -11.26 30.95 0.29
C VAL A 130 -12.51 31.83 0.37
N LEU A 131 -13.69 31.26 0.62
CA LEU A 131 -14.93 32.04 0.74
C LEU A 131 -14.89 33.09 1.86
N SER A 132 -14.16 32.83 2.94
CA SER A 132 -14.05 33.76 4.07
C SER A 132 -13.03 34.90 3.85
N LYS A 133 -11.93 34.63 3.13
CA LYS A 133 -10.80 35.57 2.96
C LYS A 133 -10.91 36.40 1.70
N SER A 134 -11.37 35.78 0.62
CA SER A 134 -11.63 36.47 -0.64
C SER A 134 -13.09 36.89 -0.67
N LYS A 135 -13.39 38.12 -1.10
CA LYS A 135 -14.76 38.69 -1.14
C LYS A 135 -15.71 37.98 -2.11
N PHE A 136 -15.46 36.71 -2.43
CA PHE A 136 -16.26 35.88 -3.31
C PHE A 136 -17.54 35.44 -2.59
N SER A 137 -18.68 35.61 -3.25
CA SER A 137 -19.98 35.12 -2.75
C SER A 137 -20.18 33.62 -2.98
N SER A 138 -19.40 33.01 -3.89
CA SER A 138 -19.45 31.58 -4.21
C SER A 138 -18.18 31.13 -4.93
N LEU A 139 -17.86 29.83 -4.91
CA LEU A 139 -16.73 29.30 -5.67
C LEU A 139 -16.91 29.40 -7.18
N ALA A 140 -18.15 29.60 -7.66
CA ALA A 140 -18.44 29.84 -9.07
C ALA A 140 -17.82 31.15 -9.63
N SER A 141 -17.38 32.05 -8.75
CA SER A 141 -16.71 33.30 -9.13
C SER A 141 -15.19 33.17 -9.30
N LEU A 142 -14.61 32.01 -8.97
CA LEU A 142 -13.20 31.75 -9.19
C LEU A 142 -12.90 31.56 -10.67
N SER A 143 -11.74 32.05 -11.11
CA SER A 143 -11.16 31.64 -12.38
C SER A 143 -10.83 30.14 -12.39
N GLN A 144 -10.65 29.57 -13.58
CA GLN A 144 -10.27 28.15 -13.71
C GLN A 144 -8.93 27.83 -13.03
N GLU A 145 -7.97 28.76 -13.07
CA GLU A 145 -6.68 28.60 -12.40
C GLU A 145 -6.83 28.60 -10.88
N GLU A 146 -7.59 29.56 -10.32
CA GLU A 146 -7.85 29.61 -8.87
C GLU A 146 -8.60 28.38 -8.37
N LEU A 147 -9.58 27.89 -9.14
CA LEU A 147 -10.30 26.67 -8.84
C LEU A 147 -9.36 25.46 -8.87
N SER A 148 -8.46 25.37 -9.83
CA SER A 148 -7.48 24.26 -9.94
C SER A 148 -6.56 24.23 -8.71
N ILE A 149 -6.05 25.40 -8.29
CA ILE A 149 -5.23 25.54 -7.08
C ILE A 149 -6.03 25.15 -5.82
N LEU A 150 -7.31 25.52 -5.75
CA LEU A 150 -8.18 25.15 -4.63
C LEU A 150 -8.42 23.62 -4.58
N ILE A 151 -8.62 23.00 -5.73
CA ILE A 151 -8.78 21.54 -5.85
C ILE A 151 -7.52 20.83 -5.35
N GLU A 152 -6.34 21.22 -5.83
CA GLU A 152 -5.06 20.64 -5.38
C GLU A 152 -4.87 20.76 -3.86
N LYS A 153 -5.13 21.95 -3.29
CA LYS A 153 -5.08 22.16 -1.84
C LYS A 153 -6.08 21.27 -1.09
N SER A 154 -7.25 21.05 -1.66
CA SER A 154 -8.30 20.22 -1.07
C SER A 154 -7.96 18.74 -1.14
N VAL A 155 -7.35 18.29 -2.23
CA VAL A 155 -6.84 16.91 -2.40
C VAL A 155 -5.78 16.66 -1.35
N TYR A 156 -4.78 17.54 -1.26
CA TYR A 156 -3.74 17.46 -0.24
C TYR A 156 -4.34 17.44 1.18
N PHE A 157 -5.30 18.33 1.46
CA PHE A 157 -5.94 18.41 2.77
C PHE A 157 -6.64 17.10 3.18
N LYS A 158 -7.34 16.44 2.25
CA LYS A 158 -8.06 15.18 2.51
C LYS A 158 -7.12 13.98 2.58
N THR A 159 -6.08 13.93 1.76
CA THR A 159 -5.18 12.77 1.63
C THR A 159 -4.05 12.74 2.66
N GLN A 160 -3.61 13.88 3.20
CA GLN A 160 -2.45 13.93 4.11
C GLN A 160 -2.66 13.28 5.50
N LYS A 161 -3.90 12.99 5.91
CA LYS A 161 -4.20 12.56 7.29
C LYS A 161 -4.04 11.06 7.47
N THR A 162 -4.86 10.30 6.76
CA THR A 162 -4.94 8.84 6.80
C THR A 162 -5.50 8.36 5.46
N ILE A 163 -5.21 7.11 5.09
CA ILE A 163 -5.83 6.50 3.90
C ILE A 163 -7.36 6.42 3.99
N ASN A 164 -7.91 6.33 5.21
CA ASN A 164 -9.36 6.27 5.41
C ASN A 164 -10.03 7.62 5.19
N ALA A 165 -9.37 8.75 5.48
CA ALA A 165 -9.99 10.07 5.37
C ALA A 165 -10.57 10.40 3.96
N PRO A 166 -9.87 10.14 2.84
CA PRO A 166 -10.46 10.33 1.52
C PRO A 166 -11.53 9.28 1.20
N LEU A 167 -11.42 8.04 1.70
CA LEU A 167 -12.42 7.01 1.45
C LEU A 167 -13.72 7.24 2.23
N ASP A 168 -13.62 7.66 3.49
CA ASP A 168 -14.73 8.08 4.34
C ASP A 168 -15.46 9.28 3.73
N TYR A 169 -14.73 10.15 3.02
CA TYR A 169 -15.34 11.25 2.27
C TYR A 169 -16.18 10.72 1.10
N LEU A 170 -15.61 9.81 0.29
CA LEU A 170 -16.31 9.18 -0.83
C LEU A 170 -17.59 8.45 -0.36
N THR A 171 -17.53 7.70 0.74
CA THR A 171 -18.68 6.93 1.22
C THR A 171 -19.68 7.75 2.02
N ASN A 172 -19.23 8.47 3.06
CA ASN A 172 -20.14 9.10 4.01
C ASN A 172 -20.59 10.49 3.58
N GLU A 173 -19.69 11.28 2.97
CA GLU A 173 -20.01 12.65 2.56
C GLU A 173 -20.59 12.71 1.14
N LEU A 174 -20.10 11.89 0.21
CA LEU A 174 -20.62 11.82 -1.16
C LEU A 174 -21.68 10.73 -1.37
N GLY A 175 -21.87 9.82 -0.41
CA GLY A 175 -22.90 8.79 -0.48
C GLY A 175 -22.61 7.67 -1.50
N LEU A 176 -21.34 7.47 -1.88
CA LEU A 176 -20.97 6.41 -2.83
C LEU A 176 -21.04 5.03 -2.13
N GLY A 177 -21.59 4.04 -2.83
CA GLY A 177 -21.80 2.68 -2.32
C GLY A 177 -20.53 1.82 -2.26
N ILE A 178 -19.44 2.34 -1.70
CA ILE A 178 -18.14 1.67 -1.63
C ILE A 178 -18.03 0.92 -0.30
N GLU A 179 -17.76 -0.38 -0.37
CA GLU A 179 -17.51 -1.26 0.77
C GLU A 179 -16.03 -1.22 1.15
N ILE A 180 -15.72 -0.56 2.26
CA ILE A 180 -14.34 -0.40 2.73
C ILE A 180 -14.03 -1.42 3.84
N ASN A 181 -13.08 -2.32 3.59
CA ASN A 181 -12.41 -3.05 4.67
C ASN A 181 -11.38 -2.14 5.34
N SER A 182 -11.86 -1.27 6.22
CA SER A 182 -11.07 -0.18 6.83
C SER A 182 -9.93 -0.69 7.72
N THR A 183 -10.05 -1.91 8.25
CA THR A 183 -9.06 -2.50 9.14
C THR A 183 -7.84 -2.97 8.36
N GLU A 184 -8.01 -3.78 7.32
CA GLU A 184 -6.88 -4.30 6.54
C GLU A 184 -6.14 -3.19 5.79
N LEU A 185 -6.89 -2.23 5.23
CA LEU A 185 -6.30 -1.09 4.55
C LEU A 185 -5.53 -0.17 5.51
N LEU A 186 -6.03 0.03 6.73
CA LEU A 186 -5.33 0.78 7.77
C LEU A 186 -4.01 0.10 8.13
N VAL A 187 -4.02 -1.21 8.35
CA VAL A 187 -2.80 -1.99 8.65
C VAL A 187 -1.79 -1.87 7.50
N ALA A 188 -2.24 -1.98 6.25
CA ALA A 188 -1.38 -1.79 5.08
C ALA A 188 -0.75 -0.40 5.00
N HIS A 189 -1.52 0.65 5.28
CA HIS A 189 -1.02 2.01 5.31
C HIS A 189 -0.02 2.24 6.46
N LEU A 190 -0.27 1.68 7.65
CA LEU A 190 0.68 1.73 8.77
C LEU A 190 1.98 0.98 8.44
N ASN A 191 1.88 -0.18 7.81
CA ASN A 191 3.02 -0.96 7.34
C ASN A 191 3.85 -0.17 6.33
N ARG A 192 3.20 0.39 5.31
CA ARG A 192 3.85 1.27 4.33
C ARG A 192 4.56 2.44 5.00
N ASN A 193 3.92 3.11 5.96
CA ASN A 193 4.54 4.25 6.64
C ASN A 193 5.75 3.84 7.48
N ALA A 194 5.70 2.71 8.17
CA ALA A 194 6.84 2.19 8.91
C ALA A 194 8.00 1.78 7.98
N ILE A 195 7.71 1.23 6.79
CA ILE A 195 8.74 0.94 5.77
C ILE A 195 9.41 2.23 5.30
N VAL A 196 8.61 3.22 4.88
CA VAL A 196 9.11 4.46 4.28
C VAL A 196 9.86 5.33 5.28
N HIS A 197 9.39 5.42 6.53
CA HIS A 197 9.94 6.35 7.52
C HIS A 197 10.89 5.71 8.52
N ASN A 198 10.75 4.40 8.80
CA ASN A 198 11.50 3.72 9.85
C ASN A 198 12.20 2.44 9.36
N GLY A 199 12.38 2.26 8.04
CA GLY A 199 13.02 1.06 7.49
C GLY A 199 12.29 -0.25 7.80
N GLY A 200 10.99 -0.17 8.12
CA GLY A 200 10.15 -1.31 8.48
C GLY A 200 10.14 -1.63 9.98
N ILE A 201 10.72 -0.78 10.83
CA ILE A 201 10.74 -0.96 12.28
C ILE A 201 9.44 -0.46 12.92
N ILE A 202 8.84 -1.33 13.74
CA ILE A 202 7.63 -1.07 14.53
C ILE A 202 7.97 -0.12 15.67
N THR A 203 7.18 0.95 15.80
CA THR A 203 7.28 1.90 16.91
C THR A 203 6.00 1.90 17.73
N GLN A 204 6.12 2.12 19.04
CA GLN A 204 4.94 2.15 19.92
C GLN A 204 3.93 3.22 19.46
N LYS A 205 4.39 4.48 19.40
CA LYS A 205 3.51 5.65 19.19
C LYS A 205 2.94 5.78 17.77
N MET A 206 3.74 5.46 16.74
CA MET A 206 3.32 5.67 15.36
C MET A 206 2.67 4.43 14.73
N TYR A 207 2.84 3.25 15.34
CA TYR A 207 2.35 2.00 14.80
C TYR A 207 1.40 1.28 15.77
N ILE A 208 1.90 0.80 16.93
CA ILE A 208 1.11 -0.06 17.84
C ILE A 208 -0.10 0.69 18.41
N ASP A 209 0.08 1.92 18.87
CA ASP A 209 -0.98 2.75 19.47
C ASP A 209 -2.10 3.10 18.47
N ARG A 210 -1.88 2.90 17.16
CA ARG A 210 -2.86 3.15 16.10
C ARG A 210 -3.67 1.91 15.71
N LEU A 211 -3.28 0.74 16.21
CA LEU A 211 -3.95 -0.53 15.97
C LEU A 211 -4.98 -0.84 17.06
N ASN A 212 -5.97 -1.66 16.73
CA ASN A 212 -6.91 -2.15 17.73
C ASN A 212 -6.25 -3.21 18.65
N PRO A 213 -6.80 -3.49 19.85
CA PRO A 213 -6.17 -4.42 20.80
C PRO A 213 -5.92 -5.85 20.26
N LYS A 214 -6.72 -6.31 19.29
CA LYS A 214 -6.52 -7.64 18.68
C LYS A 214 -5.29 -7.66 17.77
N GLU A 215 -5.06 -6.58 17.04
CA GLU A 215 -3.93 -6.39 16.13
C GLU A 215 -2.62 -6.08 16.86
N GLN A 216 -2.70 -5.51 18.06
CA GLN A 216 -1.53 -5.28 18.91
C GLN A 216 -0.91 -6.58 19.43
N LYS A 217 -1.67 -7.67 19.46
CA LYS A 217 -1.25 -8.93 20.08
C LYS A 217 -0.04 -9.52 19.35
N GLY A 218 1.07 -9.64 20.07
CA GLY A 218 2.31 -10.23 19.55
C GLY A 218 3.25 -9.24 18.86
N LEU A 219 2.84 -7.98 18.70
CA LEU A 219 3.73 -6.92 18.22
C LEU A 219 4.66 -6.46 19.34
N LYS A 220 5.92 -6.22 19.00
CA LYS A 220 6.93 -5.67 19.91
C LYS A 220 7.54 -4.43 19.27
N PRO A 221 7.70 -3.32 20.02
CA PRO A 221 8.52 -2.20 19.57
C PRO A 221 9.92 -2.67 19.16
N ASP A 222 10.54 -1.94 18.23
CA ASP A 222 11.91 -2.17 17.75
C ASP A 222 12.09 -3.51 17.02
N THR A 223 11.00 -4.12 16.57
CA THR A 223 11.02 -5.29 15.69
C THR A 223 10.60 -4.92 14.27
N LEU A 224 11.03 -5.72 13.30
CA LEU A 224 10.65 -5.53 11.91
C LEU A 224 9.23 -6.01 11.65
N ILE A 225 8.52 -5.30 10.79
CA ILE A 225 7.22 -5.76 10.28
C ILE A 225 7.43 -7.02 9.44
N ALA A 226 6.64 -8.05 9.73
CA ALA A 226 6.56 -9.25 8.91
C ALA A 226 5.68 -8.97 7.68
N ILE A 227 6.30 -8.88 6.52
CA ILE A 227 5.63 -8.72 5.22
C ILE A 227 6.10 -9.86 4.33
N ASP A 228 5.16 -10.69 3.91
CA ASP A 228 5.37 -11.84 3.05
C ASP A 228 4.50 -11.74 1.78
N ILE A 229 4.73 -12.66 0.85
CA ILE A 229 4.00 -12.68 -0.43
C ILE A 229 2.48 -12.87 -0.26
N HIS A 230 2.05 -13.57 0.78
CA HIS A 230 0.63 -13.80 1.07
C HIS A 230 -0.06 -12.49 1.47
N TYR A 231 0.59 -11.73 2.36
CA TYR A 231 0.14 -10.41 2.76
C TYR A 231 0.06 -9.47 1.56
N ILE A 232 1.09 -9.44 0.71
CA ILE A 232 1.09 -8.60 -0.50
C ILE A 232 -0.03 -8.98 -1.46
N THR A 233 -0.21 -10.27 -1.72
CA THR A 233 -1.30 -10.77 -2.58
C THR A 233 -2.66 -10.34 -2.05
N LYS A 234 -2.85 -10.42 -0.73
CA LYS A 234 -4.07 -9.98 -0.06
C LYS A 234 -4.31 -8.47 -0.23
N ILE A 235 -3.29 -7.64 0.02
CA ILE A 235 -3.40 -6.18 -0.10
C ILE A 235 -3.60 -5.76 -1.56
N TYR A 236 -2.92 -6.40 -2.51
CA TYR A 236 -3.12 -6.18 -3.94
C TYR A 236 -4.58 -6.40 -4.34
N ASN A 237 -5.14 -7.56 -3.97
CA ASN A 237 -6.52 -7.91 -4.31
C ASN A 237 -7.54 -6.98 -3.64
N LEU A 238 -7.27 -6.54 -2.40
CA LEU A 238 -8.08 -5.55 -1.71
C LEU A 238 -8.08 -4.21 -2.45
N ILE A 239 -6.91 -3.72 -2.87
CA ILE A 239 -6.76 -2.44 -3.58
C ILE A 239 -7.36 -2.50 -4.98
N LEU A 240 -7.19 -3.62 -5.69
CA LEU A 240 -7.83 -3.85 -6.99
C LEU A 240 -9.36 -3.76 -6.86
N PHE A 241 -9.93 -4.45 -5.87
CA PHE A 241 -11.36 -4.44 -5.60
C PHE A 241 -11.88 -3.05 -5.21
N LEU A 242 -11.17 -2.34 -4.32
CA LEU A 242 -11.54 -0.97 -3.94
C LEU A 242 -11.45 0.00 -5.12
N GLY A 243 -10.42 -0.13 -5.96
CA GLY A 243 -10.27 0.67 -7.17
C GLY A 243 -11.43 0.47 -8.15
N GLU A 244 -11.86 -0.77 -8.34
CA GLU A 244 -13.03 -1.12 -9.16
C GLU A 244 -14.32 -0.51 -8.61
N GLN A 245 -14.57 -0.64 -7.30
CA GLN A 245 -15.76 -0.05 -6.68
C GLN A 245 -15.78 1.48 -6.79
N ILE A 246 -14.64 2.15 -6.50
CA ILE A 246 -14.53 3.60 -6.64
C ILE A 246 -14.81 4.02 -8.08
N PHE A 247 -14.17 3.38 -9.06
CA PHE A 247 -14.36 3.69 -10.47
C PHE A 247 -15.82 3.52 -10.90
N SER A 248 -16.45 2.40 -10.51
CA SER A 248 -17.84 2.08 -10.82
C SER A 248 -18.81 3.11 -10.23
N GLU A 249 -18.70 3.37 -8.93
CA GLU A 249 -19.62 4.27 -8.23
C GLU A 249 -19.47 5.72 -8.69
N VAL A 250 -18.26 6.17 -8.99
CA VAL A 250 -18.02 7.53 -9.53
C VAL A 250 -18.51 7.64 -10.97
N SER A 251 -18.26 6.65 -11.81
CA SER A 251 -18.75 6.62 -13.20
C SER A 251 -20.27 6.68 -13.26
N LYS A 252 -20.94 5.90 -12.41
CA LYS A 252 -22.40 5.91 -12.27
C LYS A 252 -22.91 7.25 -11.75
N THR A 253 -22.36 7.76 -10.65
CA THR A 253 -22.92 8.92 -9.93
C THR A 253 -22.63 10.24 -10.62
N TYR A 254 -21.42 10.44 -11.13
CA TYR A 254 -20.99 11.73 -11.65
C TYR A 254 -21.00 11.83 -13.18
N PHE A 255 -20.98 10.69 -13.88
CA PHE A 255 -20.97 10.67 -15.34
C PHE A 255 -22.21 10.02 -15.95
N ASN A 256 -23.06 9.35 -15.17
CA ASN A 256 -24.17 8.53 -15.67
C ASN A 256 -23.74 7.49 -16.73
N GLU A 257 -22.50 7.01 -16.64
CA GLU A 257 -21.94 6.01 -17.56
C GLU A 257 -21.51 4.78 -16.76
N MET A 258 -21.92 3.60 -17.21
CA MET A 258 -21.29 2.34 -16.82
C MET A 258 -21.05 1.53 -18.08
N LYS A 259 -19.78 1.43 -18.47
CA LYS A 259 -19.34 0.50 -19.50
C LYS A 259 -18.33 -0.44 -18.83
N PRO A 260 -18.43 -1.75 -19.07
CA PRO A 260 -17.41 -2.66 -18.59
C PRO A 260 -16.05 -2.28 -19.17
N LEU A 261 -15.00 -2.58 -18.41
CA LEU A 261 -13.65 -2.60 -18.94
C LEU A 261 -13.61 -3.55 -20.14
N GLN A 262 -12.82 -3.18 -21.14
CA GLN A 262 -12.48 -4.10 -22.22
C GLN A 262 -11.61 -5.21 -21.66
N GLU A 263 -11.61 -6.38 -22.29
CA GLU A 263 -10.88 -7.56 -21.81
C GLU A 263 -9.38 -7.29 -21.62
N ASN A 264 -8.78 -6.47 -22.49
CA ASN A 264 -7.38 -6.03 -22.42
C ASN A 264 -7.10 -4.97 -21.34
N GLU A 265 -8.15 -4.38 -20.74
CA GLU A 265 -8.03 -3.45 -19.60
C GLU A 265 -8.22 -4.18 -18.27
N LEU A 266 -8.65 -5.45 -18.28
CA LEU A 266 -8.87 -6.22 -17.06
C LEU A 266 -7.55 -6.63 -16.41
N VAL A 267 -7.50 -6.45 -15.09
CA VAL A 267 -6.42 -6.97 -14.24
C VAL A 267 -7.01 -8.09 -13.41
N THR A 268 -6.44 -9.28 -13.51
CA THR A 268 -6.91 -10.45 -12.78
C THR A 268 -6.46 -10.40 -11.32
N LYS A 269 -7.29 -10.97 -10.43
CA LYS A 269 -6.88 -11.20 -9.04
C LYS A 269 -5.63 -12.07 -9.00
N ARG A 270 -4.73 -11.75 -8.08
CA ARG A 270 -3.55 -12.57 -7.82
C ARG A 270 -3.92 -13.80 -7.01
N GLN A 271 -3.30 -14.93 -7.37
CA GLN A 271 -3.31 -16.14 -6.55
C GLN A 271 -1.98 -16.23 -5.79
N PRO A 272 -2.00 -16.65 -4.51
CA PRO A 272 -0.78 -17.02 -3.80
C PRO A 272 0.00 -18.10 -4.57
N PRO A 273 1.35 -18.09 -4.52
CA PRO A 273 2.18 -19.05 -5.24
C PRO A 273 1.96 -20.52 -4.80
N ASP A 274 1.41 -20.72 -3.60
CA ASP A 274 1.21 -22.05 -3.00
C ASP A 274 -0.15 -22.68 -3.36
N LEU A 275 -1.04 -21.94 -4.03
CA LEU A 275 -2.29 -22.50 -4.55
C LEU A 275 -2.05 -23.05 -5.97
N PRO A 276 -2.59 -24.24 -6.31
CA PRO A 276 -2.49 -24.76 -7.67
C PRO A 276 -3.07 -23.72 -8.63
N ILE A 277 -2.26 -23.31 -9.61
CA ILE A 277 -2.66 -22.39 -10.67
C ILE A 277 -3.94 -22.97 -11.28
N ASN A 278 -5.06 -22.29 -11.07
CA ASN A 278 -6.31 -22.72 -11.67
C ASN A 278 -6.13 -22.57 -13.19
N PRO A 279 -6.11 -23.64 -13.99
CA PRO A 279 -5.99 -23.50 -15.42
C PRO A 279 -7.25 -22.76 -15.90
N ALA A 280 -7.04 -21.52 -16.36
CA ALA A 280 -8.07 -20.71 -16.99
C ALA A 280 -8.60 -21.40 -18.26
#